data_AF-A0A933ICE7-F1
#
_entry.id   AF-A0A933ICE7-F1
#
_cell.length_a   1.000
_cell.length_b   1.000
_cell.length_c   1.000
_cell.angle_alpha   90.00
_cell.angle_beta   90.00
_cell.angle_gamma   90.00
#
_symmetry.space_group_name_H-M   'P 1'
#
loop_
_entity.id
_entity.type
_entity.pdbx_description
1 polymer ?
#
loop_
_entity_poly.entity_id
_entity_poly.type
_entity_poly.pdbx_seq_one_letter_code
_entity_poly.pdbx_strand_id
1 'polypeptide(L)'
;MFDLAGTIQDLAIQVPVFLLALTIHEFSHGWVANRLGDPTARLQGRLTLNPLAHLDPIGTLAILLIHFGWAKPVPVDYRYLKRPRRDMMLIAAAGPVSNLVLGAACAFCYRMIPWSAAGQELAWLILPVRAMLRMGVWVNVILA
;
A
#
# COMPACT_ATOMS: atom_id res chain seq x y z
N MET A 1 29.46 6.11 11.71
CA MET A 1 29.90 5.20 10.62
C MET A 1 28.63 4.71 9.93
N PHE A 2 28.54 4.78 8.62
CA PHE A 2 27.34 4.37 7.87
C PHE A 2 27.19 2.84 7.95
N ASP A 3 26.12 2.35 8.56
CA ASP A 3 25.80 0.92 8.60
C ASP A 3 25.00 0.53 7.34
N LEU A 4 25.75 0.16 6.30
CA LEU A 4 25.18 -0.25 5.03
C LEU A 4 24.29 -1.50 5.18
N ALA A 5 24.68 -2.44 6.04
CA ALA A 5 23.95 -3.70 6.21
C ALA A 5 22.58 -3.46 6.86
N GLY A 6 22.54 -2.69 7.94
CA GLY A 6 21.28 -2.29 8.58
C GLY A 6 20.36 -1.51 7.62
N THR A 7 20.92 -0.58 6.85
CA THR A 7 20.15 0.20 5.87
C THR A 7 19.52 -0.68 4.79
N ILE A 8 20.26 -1.65 4.24
CA ILE A 8 19.73 -2.58 3.24
C ILE A 8 18.61 -3.45 3.83
N GLN A 9 18.78 -3.93 5.07
CA GLN A 9 17.78 -4.73 5.75
C GLN A 9 16.48 -3.95 5.97
N ASP A 10 16.59 -2.69 6.40
CA ASP A 10 15.44 -1.81 6.59
C ASP A 10 14.69 -1.57 5.28
N LEU A 11 15.39 -1.27 4.19
CA LEU A 11 14.78 -1.10 2.87
C LEU A 11 14.10 -2.39 2.38
N ALA A 12 14.73 -3.55 2.58
CA ALA A 12 14.17 -4.84 2.19
C ALA A 12 12.86 -5.16 2.94
N ILE A 13 12.69 -4.65 4.15
CA ILE A 13 11.45 -4.79 4.94
C ILE A 13 10.42 -3.75 4.51
N GLN A 14 10.83 -2.49 4.35
CA GLN A 14 9.90 -1.36 4.16
C GLN A 14 9.33 -1.30 2.73
N VAL A 15 10.17 -1.49 1.72
CA VAL A 15 9.77 -1.30 0.31
C VAL A 15 8.62 -2.24 -0.10
N PRO A 16 8.67 -3.57 0.14
CA PRO A 16 7.57 -4.46 -0.25
C PRO A 16 6.27 -4.14 0.47
N VAL A 17 6.35 -3.78 1.76
CA VAL A 17 5.19 -3.41 2.59
C VAL A 17 4.52 -2.14 2.05
N PHE A 18 5.32 -1.11 1.76
CA PHE A 18 4.83 0.14 1.19
C PHE A 18 4.21 -0.06 -0.19
N LEU A 19 4.88 -0.79 -1.09
CA LEU A 19 4.39 -1.06 -2.42
C LEU A 19 3.06 -1.83 -2.40
N LEU A 20 2.93 -2.81 -1.52
CA LEU A 20 1.68 -3.56 -1.35
C LEU A 20 0.54 -2.67 -0.87
N ALA A 21 0.76 -1.89 0.21
CA ALA A 21 -0.24 -1.00 0.76
C ALA A 21 -0.69 0.06 -0.25
N LEU A 22 0.25 0.72 -0.92
CA LEU A 22 -0.04 1.70 -1.96
C LEU A 22 -0.83 1.09 -3.13
N THR A 23 -0.43 -0.09 -3.59
CA THR A 23 -1.09 -0.77 -4.71
C THR A 23 -2.54 -1.11 -4.39
N ILE A 24 -2.80 -1.63 -3.19
CA ILE A 24 -4.15 -1.96 -2.74
C ILE A 24 -5.00 -0.68 -2.57
N HIS A 25 -4.40 0.40 -2.07
CA HIS A 25 -5.05 1.71 -1.92
C HIS A 25 -5.54 2.25 -3.28
N GLU A 26 -4.63 2.37 -4.24
CA GLU A 26 -4.92 2.89 -5.58
C GLU A 26 -5.85 1.96 -6.37
N PHE A 27 -5.63 0.65 -6.28
CA PHE A 27 -6.52 -0.35 -6.86
C PHE A 27 -7.95 -0.20 -6.33
N SER A 28 -8.12 0.06 -5.02
CA SER A 28 -9.44 0.20 -4.40
C SER A 28 -10.19 1.43 -4.89
N HIS A 29 -9.51 2.57 -5.08
CA HIS A 29 -10.09 3.74 -5.75
C HIS A 29 -10.60 3.39 -7.14
N GLY A 30 -9.75 2.77 -7.98
CA GLY A 30 -10.12 2.39 -9.34
C GLY A 30 -11.23 1.34 -9.40
N TRP A 31 -11.24 0.39 -8.47
CA TRP A 31 -12.24 -0.66 -8.39
C TRP A 31 -13.61 -0.09 -8.04
N VAL A 32 -13.69 0.81 -7.04
CA VAL A 32 -14.94 1.47 -6.67
C VAL A 32 -15.41 2.40 -7.80
N ALA A 33 -14.51 3.16 -8.44
CA ALA A 33 -14.86 4.01 -9.59
C ALA A 33 -15.48 3.17 -10.73
N ASN A 34 -14.85 2.05 -11.09
CA ASN A 34 -15.35 1.14 -12.11
C ASN A 34 -16.70 0.50 -11.75
N ARG A 35 -16.94 0.22 -10.46
CA ARG A 35 -18.24 -0.27 -9.98
C ARG A 35 -19.33 0.80 -9.99
N LEU A 36 -18.98 2.07 -9.80
CA LEU A 36 -19.91 3.20 -9.82
C LEU A 36 -20.20 3.73 -11.23
N GLY A 37 -19.48 3.22 -12.24
CA GLY A 37 -19.78 3.41 -13.65
C GLY A 37 -18.64 4.01 -14.45
N ASP A 38 -17.54 4.42 -13.82
CA ASP A 38 -16.37 5.00 -14.50
C ASP A 38 -15.35 3.93 -14.93
N PRO A 39 -15.29 3.57 -16.22
CA PRO A 39 -14.38 2.53 -16.69
C PRO A 39 -12.94 3.04 -16.91
N THR A 40 -12.62 4.32 -16.65
CA THR A 40 -11.37 4.97 -17.07
C THR A 40 -10.12 4.21 -16.59
N ALA A 41 -10.03 3.90 -15.30
CA ALA A 41 -8.90 3.16 -14.74
C ALA A 41 -8.73 1.77 -15.38
N ARG A 42 -9.83 1.08 -15.68
CA ARG A 42 -9.82 -0.24 -16.32
C ARG A 42 -9.37 -0.15 -17.78
N LEU A 43 -9.90 0.83 -18.53
CA LEU A 43 -9.55 1.04 -19.94
C LEU A 43 -8.09 1.46 -20.13
N GLN A 44 -7.51 2.16 -19.16
CA GLN A 44 -6.08 2.50 -19.15
C GLN A 44 -5.17 1.38 -18.63
N GLY A 45 -5.71 0.19 -18.33
CA GLY A 45 -4.94 -0.93 -17.77
C GLY A 45 -4.42 -0.68 -16.35
N ARG A 46 -4.96 0.31 -15.64
CA ARG A 46 -4.54 0.72 -14.29
C ARG A 46 -5.30 0.03 -13.17
N LEU A 47 -6.38 -0.70 -13.50
CA LEU A 47 -7.07 -1.57 -12.55
C LEU A 47 -6.30 -2.90 -12.38
N THR A 48 -5.13 -2.84 -11.74
CA THR A 48 -4.21 -3.97 -11.58
C THR A 48 -3.55 -3.96 -10.21
N LEU A 49 -3.15 -5.14 -9.73
CA LEU A 49 -2.34 -5.31 -8.51
C LEU A 49 -0.83 -5.32 -8.81
N ASN A 50 -0.42 -4.91 -10.01
CA ASN A 50 0.98 -4.67 -10.32
C ASN A 50 1.42 -3.32 -9.72
N PRO A 51 2.34 -3.29 -8.74
CA PRO A 51 2.79 -2.05 -8.09
C PRO A 51 3.41 -1.05 -9.06
N LEU A 52 4.07 -1.53 -10.11
CA LEU A 52 4.71 -0.67 -11.11
C LEU A 52 3.70 0.19 -11.88
N ALA A 53 2.42 -0.20 -11.94
CA ALA A 53 1.37 0.58 -12.60
C ALA A 53 0.93 1.82 -11.79
N HIS A 54 1.29 1.86 -10.50
CA HIS A 54 0.90 2.90 -9.54
C HIS A 54 2.07 3.77 -9.09
N LEU A 55 3.29 3.46 -9.52
CA LEU A 55 4.46 4.30 -9.26
C LEU A 55 4.58 5.41 -10.29
N ASP A 56 4.90 6.60 -9.80
CA ASP A 56 5.35 7.71 -10.65
C ASP A 56 6.88 7.68 -10.72
N PRO A 57 7.52 7.63 -11.91
CA PRO A 57 8.97 7.58 -12.01
C PRO A 57 9.69 8.77 -11.33
N ILE A 58 9.11 9.97 -11.41
CA ILE A 58 9.67 11.17 -10.78
C ILE A 58 9.43 11.12 -9.28
N GLY A 59 8.23 10.76 -8.84
CA GLY A 59 7.91 10.57 -7.42
C GLY A 59 8.79 9.49 -6.78
N THR A 60 9.05 8.40 -7.49
CA THR A 60 9.92 7.30 -7.04
C THR A 60 11.38 7.76 -6.95
N LEU A 61 11.86 8.52 -7.94
CA LEU A 61 13.20 9.10 -7.90
C LEU A 61 13.34 10.12 -6.75
N ALA A 62 12.30 10.90 -6.47
CA ALA A 62 12.29 11.85 -5.36
C ALA A 62 12.42 11.14 -4.00
N ILE A 63 11.80 9.96 -3.83
CA ILE A 63 12.00 9.13 -2.62
C ILE A 63 13.49 8.79 -2.44
N LEU A 64 14.19 8.43 -3.52
CA LEU A 64 15.61 8.06 -3.46
C LEU A 64 16.54 9.24 -3.17
N LEU A 65 16.23 10.42 -3.72
CA LEU A 65 17.12 11.58 -3.63
C LEU A 65 16.87 12.45 -2.40
N ILE A 66 15.60 12.63 -2.03
CA ILE A 66 15.18 13.59 -1.00
C ILE A 66 14.28 12.98 0.07
N HIS A 67 14.07 11.65 0.07
CA HIS A 67 13.24 10.92 1.05
C HIS A 67 11.78 11.41 1.10
N PHE A 68 11.29 11.98 0.00
CA PHE A 68 9.92 12.45 -0.17
C PHE A 68 9.46 12.17 -1.59
N GLY A 69 8.23 11.66 -1.77
CA GLY A 69 7.67 11.43 -3.10
C GLY A 69 6.20 11.03 -3.04
N TRP A 70 5.64 10.70 -4.21
CA TRP A 70 4.22 10.42 -4.38
C TRP A 70 4.01 9.27 -5.38
N ALA A 71 2.83 8.67 -5.31
CA ALA A 71 2.37 7.68 -6.26
C ALA A 71 1.73 8.32 -7.48
N LYS A 72 1.59 7.55 -8.56
CA LYS A 72 0.80 7.94 -9.72
C LYS A 72 -0.68 7.67 -9.39
N PRO A 73 -1.53 8.69 -9.15
CA PRO A 73 -2.90 8.47 -8.71
C PRO A 73 -3.74 7.81 -9.80
N VAL A 74 -4.71 6.98 -9.42
CA VAL A 74 -5.65 6.35 -10.38
C VAL A 74 -6.62 7.39 -10.95
N PRO A 75 -6.84 7.40 -12.28
CA PRO A 75 -7.72 8.38 -12.92
C PRO A 75 -9.19 8.11 -12.58
N VAL A 76 -9.95 9.18 -12.36
CA VAL A 76 -11.39 9.14 -12.16
C VAL A 76 -12.05 10.19 -13.04
N ASP A 77 -13.06 9.78 -13.82
CA ASP A 77 -13.86 10.66 -14.67
C ASP A 77 -15.30 10.77 -14.15
N TYR A 78 -15.59 11.94 -13.56
CA TYR A 78 -16.87 12.25 -12.92
C TYR A 78 -18.06 12.20 -13.88
N ARG A 79 -17.84 12.32 -15.20
CA ARG A 79 -18.91 12.34 -16.21
C ARG A 79 -19.64 11.01 -16.34
N TYR A 80 -19.01 9.92 -15.94
CA TYR A 80 -19.61 8.59 -15.92
C TYR A 80 -20.43 8.30 -14.65
N LEU A 81 -20.29 9.12 -13.60
CA LEU A 81 -20.91 8.87 -12.31
C LEU A 81 -22.38 9.27 -12.29
N LYS A 82 -23.24 8.39 -11.78
CA LYS A 82 -24.69 8.64 -11.68
C LYS A 82 -25.03 9.67 -10.61
N ARG A 83 -24.29 9.69 -9.50
CA ARG A 83 -24.47 10.64 -8.39
C ARG A 83 -23.11 11.23 -7.99
N PRO A 84 -22.56 12.20 -8.77
CA PRO A 84 -21.16 12.60 -8.68
C PRO A 84 -20.68 12.94 -7.27
N ARG A 85 -21.45 13.69 -6.47
CA ARG A 85 -21.05 14.04 -5.09
C ARG A 85 -20.88 12.82 -4.19
N ARG A 86 -21.89 11.94 -4.15
CA ARG A 86 -21.85 10.72 -3.33
C ARG A 86 -20.79 9.75 -3.85
N ASP A 87 -20.76 9.56 -5.16
CA ASP A 87 -19.92 8.55 -5.79
C ASP A 87 -18.44 8.95 -5.65
N MET A 88 -18.10 10.23 -5.76
CA MET A 88 -16.75 10.73 -5.46
C MET A 88 -16.37 10.52 -3.99
N MET A 89 -17.28 10.70 -3.03
CA MET A 89 -16.99 10.40 -1.61
C MET A 89 -16.70 8.92 -1.40
N LEU A 90 -17.47 8.03 -2.03
CA LEU A 90 -17.26 6.58 -1.95
C LEU A 90 -15.91 6.18 -2.59
N ILE A 91 -15.59 6.75 -3.75
CA ILE A 91 -14.31 6.52 -4.41
C ILE A 91 -13.18 7.01 -3.51
N ALA A 92 -13.24 8.24 -2.99
CA ALA A 92 -12.22 8.80 -2.12
C ALA A 92 -12.04 8.02 -0.80
N ALA A 93 -13.09 7.43 -0.26
CA ALA A 93 -13.00 6.59 0.93
C ALA A 93 -12.45 5.18 0.66
N ALA A 94 -12.49 4.72 -0.61
CA ALA A 94 -12.14 3.34 -0.95
C ALA A 94 -10.69 2.97 -0.60
N GLY A 95 -9.73 3.83 -0.98
CA GLY A 95 -8.32 3.67 -0.63
C GLY A 95 -8.11 3.60 0.89
N PRO A 96 -8.52 4.64 1.65
CA PRO A 96 -8.44 4.64 3.11
C PRO A 96 -9.03 3.42 3.80
N VAL A 97 -10.27 3.05 3.43
CA VAL A 97 -10.94 1.88 4.02
C VAL A 97 -10.17 0.59 3.69
N SER A 98 -9.65 0.44 2.47
CA SER A 98 -8.87 -0.73 2.09
C SER A 98 -7.60 -0.87 2.91
N ASN A 99 -6.92 0.24 3.20
CA ASN A 99 -5.74 0.25 4.04
C ASN A 99 -6.07 -0.03 5.50
N LEU A 100 -7.13 0.54 6.07
CA LEU A 100 -7.55 0.19 7.43
C LEU A 100 -7.85 -1.31 7.58
N VAL A 101 -8.49 -1.92 6.58
CA VAL A 101 -8.73 -3.37 6.55
C VAL A 101 -7.41 -4.15 6.47
N LEU A 102 -6.49 -3.74 5.59
CA LEU A 102 -5.18 -4.40 5.44
C LEU A 102 -4.32 -4.25 6.71
N GLY A 103 -4.30 -3.06 7.32
CA GLY A 103 -3.63 -2.78 8.59
C GLY A 103 -4.21 -3.61 9.73
N ALA A 104 -5.54 -3.75 9.81
CA ALA A 104 -6.18 -4.64 10.77
C ALA A 104 -5.78 -6.12 10.55
N ALA A 105 -5.70 -6.57 9.31
CA ALA A 105 -5.22 -7.91 8.97
C ALA A 105 -3.74 -8.11 9.38
N CYS A 106 -2.88 -7.12 9.13
CA CYS A 106 -1.49 -7.14 9.58
C CYS A 106 -1.39 -7.21 11.11
N ALA A 107 -2.20 -6.42 11.84
CA ALA A 107 -2.23 -6.41 13.30
C ALA A 107 -2.69 -7.76 13.86
N PHE A 108 -3.72 -8.36 13.25
CA PHE A 108 -4.20 -9.69 13.60
C PHE A 108 -3.09 -10.74 13.42
N CYS A 109 -2.46 -10.80 12.24
CA CYS A 109 -1.36 -11.72 11.96
C CYS A 109 -0.16 -11.50 12.90
N TYR A 110 0.19 -10.24 13.20
CA TYR A 110 1.26 -9.90 14.13
C TYR A 110 1.00 -10.46 15.54
N ARG A 111 -0.26 -10.42 15.98
CA ARG A 111 -0.70 -10.92 17.29
C ARG A 111 -0.70 -12.45 17.38
N MET A 112 -0.95 -13.14 16.26
CA MET A 112 -0.98 -14.61 16.18
C MET A 112 0.41 -15.24 16.21
N ILE A 113 1.46 -14.49 15.83
CA ILE A 113 2.84 -14.92 15.99
C ILE A 113 3.27 -14.47 17.40
N PRO A 114 3.59 -15.35 18.36
CA PRO A 114 4.12 -14.92 19.65
C PRO A 114 5.63 -14.67 19.54
N TRP A 115 6.17 -13.79 20.39
CA TRP A 115 7.62 -13.55 20.47
C TRP A 115 8.40 -14.83 20.80
N SER A 116 7.79 -15.71 21.61
CA SER A 116 8.33 -17.02 21.98
C SER A 116 8.33 -18.05 20.85
N ALA A 117 7.67 -17.79 19.71
CA ALA A 117 7.71 -18.71 18.56
C ALA A 117 9.07 -18.69 17.84
N ALA A 118 9.88 -17.66 18.04
CA ALA A 118 11.24 -17.61 17.51
C ALA A 118 12.18 -18.44 18.38
N GLY A 119 12.19 -19.77 18.17
CA GLY A 119 13.38 -20.56 18.51
C GLY A 119 14.59 -20.05 17.72
N GLN A 120 15.82 -20.32 18.19
CA GLN A 120 17.05 -19.81 17.56
C GLN A 120 17.12 -20.15 16.06
N GLU A 121 16.64 -21.33 15.67
CA GLU A 121 16.62 -21.83 14.29
C GLU A 121 15.66 -21.08 13.35
N LEU A 122 14.58 -20.48 13.87
CA LEU A 122 13.55 -19.81 13.06
C LEU A 122 13.58 -18.27 13.18
N ALA A 123 14.45 -17.73 14.03
CA ALA A 123 14.54 -16.30 14.30
C ALA A 123 14.83 -15.47 13.03
N TRP A 124 15.68 -15.98 12.14
CA TRP A 124 16.04 -15.33 10.88
C TRP A 124 14.84 -15.12 9.92
N LEU A 125 13.79 -15.92 10.04
CA LEU A 125 12.56 -15.78 9.27
C LEU A 125 11.47 -15.03 10.05
N ILE A 126 11.26 -15.41 11.32
CA ILE A 126 10.16 -14.87 12.13
C ILE A 126 10.38 -13.39 12.44
N LEU A 127 11.61 -12.96 12.75
CA LEU A 127 11.87 -11.57 13.13
C LEU A 127 11.59 -10.58 11.97
N PRO A 128 12.08 -10.80 10.73
CA PRO A 128 11.73 -9.95 9.60
C PRO A 128 10.23 -9.97 9.28
N VAL A 129 9.57 -11.14 9.31
CA VAL A 129 8.12 -11.23 9.05
C VAL A 129 7.32 -10.43 10.08
N ARG A 130 7.68 -10.53 11.37
CA ARG A 130 7.05 -9.71 12.42
C ARG A 130 7.30 -8.22 12.18
N ALA A 131 8.51 -7.83 11.77
CA ALA A 131 8.84 -6.45 11.45
C ALA A 131 8.01 -5.94 10.27
N MET A 132 7.86 -6.73 9.21
CA MET A 132 7.01 -6.41 8.05
C MET A 132 5.54 -6.25 8.46
N LEU A 133 5.01 -7.14 9.30
CA LEU A 133 3.64 -7.04 9.80
C LEU A 133 3.42 -5.78 10.65
N ARG A 134 4.35 -5.48 11.57
CA ARG A 134 4.31 -4.26 12.38
C ARG A 134 4.37 -3.00 11.51
N MET A 135 5.27 -2.99 10.53
CA MET A 135 5.38 -1.89 9.55
C MET A 135 4.11 -1.79 8.71
N GLY A 136 3.52 -2.92 8.33
CA GLY A 136 2.27 -3.00 7.59
C GLY A 136 1.13 -2.29 8.31
N VAL A 137 1.03 -2.43 9.64
CA VAL A 137 0.05 -1.66 10.43
C VAL A 137 0.29 -0.16 10.29
N TRP A 138 1.52 0.31 10.55
CA TRP A 138 1.84 1.74 10.52
C TRP A 138 1.65 2.37 9.14
N VAL A 139 2.17 1.73 8.10
CA VAL A 139 2.07 2.21 6.71
C VAL A 139 0.61 2.32 6.29
N ASN A 140 -0.20 1.29 6.58
CA ASN A 140 -1.62 1.32 6.22
C ASN A 140 -2.41 2.37 6.99
N VAL A 141 -2.08 2.64 8.26
CA VAL A 141 -2.71 3.73 9.03
C VAL A 141 -2.30 5.09 8.50
N ILE A 142 -1.04 5.28 8.10
CA ILE A 142 -0.54 6.55 7.55
C ILE A 142 -1.13 6.84 6.16
N LEU A 143 -1.29 5.81 5.34
CA LEU A 143 -1.85 5.93 4.00
C LEU A 143 -3.39 5.95 3.98
N ALA A 144 -4.06 5.76 5.12
CA ALA A 144 -5.53 5.85 5.20
C ALA A 144 -5.98 7.28 5.51
#